data_AF-A0A2D7H9H0-F1
#
_entry.id   AF-A0A2D7H9H0-F1
#
_cell.length_a   1.000
_cell.length_b   1.000
_cell.length_c   1.000
_cell.angle_alpha   90.00
_cell.angle_beta   90.00
_cell.angle_gamma   90.00
#
_symmetry.space_group_name_H-M   'P 1'
#
loop_
_entity.id
_entity.type
_entity.pdbx_description
1 polymer ?
#
loop_
_entity_poly.entity_id
_entity_poly.type
_entity_poly.pdbx_seq_one_letter_code
_entity_poly.pdbx_strand_id
1 'polypeptide(L)'
;MLIPAAMIMKERSDIRPAHMMIRGAYDNLGEQVERGTPAFLPPMAEISGRPKSRMDLANWLVSDEHPLTARVAVNRFWQQLFGVGIVKTAEDIGAQGEWPSHPDLLNYLAAQLVRSNWDVKSLIKEMVMSETYRQSSQAAPEQYQTDPENRLLARGSRYRLDAEVIRDQILATSGILSSKMGGKSVKPPQPEGLWKAVSLPSSYPSRYVPDSGEQVVRRSVYTFWKRGLPPPQMTILNAPTREDCTARRERTNTPLQALLLMNEQQYMKAAQQLARQVLNWEDEGRLSAVYETITGKVPDTREQEILQEAFDDFEAFYRERPALTEAFTKTTKDGNHSPHATAAWAMIINTIYNLDITKTRS
;
A
#
# COMPACT_ATOMS: atom_id res chain seq x y z
N MET A 1 14.83 -8.67 -32.25
CA MET A 1 14.59 -8.12 -30.89
C MET A 1 13.08 -7.90 -30.76
N LEU A 2 12.36 -8.72 -30.01
CA LEU A 2 10.90 -8.53 -29.81
C LEU A 2 10.71 -7.34 -28.86
N ILE A 3 10.23 -6.22 -29.39
CA ILE A 3 9.80 -5.08 -28.57
C ILE A 3 8.57 -5.55 -27.79
N PRO A 4 8.56 -5.48 -26.45
CA PRO A 4 7.36 -5.78 -25.68
C PRO A 4 6.25 -4.81 -26.12
N ALA A 5 5.23 -5.33 -26.79
CA ALA A 5 4.07 -4.57 -27.21
C ALA A 5 2.89 -4.88 -26.29
N ALA A 6 2.23 -3.85 -25.76
CA ALA A 6 0.96 -4.01 -25.08
C ALA A 6 -0.15 -3.93 -26.15
N MET A 7 -1.12 -4.84 -26.10
CA MET A 7 -2.32 -4.70 -26.93
C MET A 7 -3.11 -3.51 -26.41
N ILE A 8 -3.29 -2.49 -27.25
CA ILE A 8 -4.18 -1.37 -26.98
C ILE A 8 -5.50 -1.57 -27.72
N MET A 9 -6.61 -1.20 -27.09
CA MET A 9 -7.89 -1.17 -27.79
C MET A 9 -7.90 0.01 -28.76
N LYS A 10 -8.02 -0.27 -30.05
CA LYS A 10 -8.26 0.75 -31.08
C LYS A 10 -9.75 0.91 -31.31
N GLU A 11 -10.18 2.15 -31.50
CA GLU A 11 -11.55 2.43 -31.94
C GLU A 11 -11.81 1.77 -33.31
N ARG A 12 -12.98 1.16 -33.48
CA ARG A 12 -13.38 0.54 -34.75
C ARG A 12 -13.78 1.64 -35.74
N SER A 13 -13.57 1.39 -37.04
CA SER A 13 -14.14 2.22 -38.11
C SER A 13 -15.67 2.18 -38.06
N ASP A 14 -16.22 0.98 -37.90
CA ASP A 14 -17.66 0.77 -37.83
C ASP A 14 -18.11 0.71 -36.38
N ILE A 15 -19.05 1.57 -36.02
CA ILE A 15 -19.66 1.61 -34.69
C ILE A 15 -20.63 0.46 -34.58
N ARG A 16 -20.37 -0.44 -33.61
CA ARG A 16 -21.31 -1.51 -33.28
C ARG A 16 -22.56 -0.89 -32.64
N PRO A 17 -23.77 -1.15 -33.16
CA PRO A 17 -25.02 -0.73 -32.52
C PRO A 17 -25.10 -1.27 -31.09
N ALA A 18 -25.55 -0.43 -30.16
CA ALA A 18 -25.86 -0.81 -28.78
C ALA A 18 -27.37 -0.68 -28.56
N HIS A 19 -27.96 -1.61 -27.81
CA HIS A 19 -29.39 -1.62 -27.53
C HIS A 19 -29.63 -1.70 -26.03
N MET A 20 -30.75 -1.14 -25.56
CA MET A 20 -31.21 -1.37 -24.20
C MET A 20 -31.66 -2.83 -24.04
N MET A 21 -31.12 -3.53 -23.05
CA MET A 21 -31.51 -4.92 -22.75
C MET A 21 -32.79 -4.92 -21.91
N ILE A 22 -33.87 -5.50 -22.43
CA ILE A 22 -35.15 -5.54 -21.72
C ILE A 22 -35.01 -6.43 -20.49
N ARG A 23 -35.21 -5.85 -19.30
CA ARG A 23 -34.98 -6.51 -17.99
C ARG A 23 -33.54 -7.04 -17.81
N GLY A 24 -32.58 -6.50 -18.55
CA GLY A 24 -31.18 -6.95 -18.49
C GLY A 24 -30.90 -8.29 -19.18
N ALA A 25 -31.86 -8.86 -19.93
CA ALA A 25 -31.64 -10.08 -20.68
C ALA A 25 -30.78 -9.80 -21.93
N TYR A 26 -29.65 -10.50 -22.07
CA TYR A 26 -28.64 -10.22 -23.10
C TYR A 26 -29.10 -10.52 -24.53
N ASP A 27 -30.11 -11.37 -24.67
CA ASP A 27 -30.71 -11.82 -25.93
C ASP A 27 -32.02 -11.08 -26.27
N ASN A 28 -32.58 -10.30 -25.34
CA ASN A 28 -33.80 -9.54 -25.54
C ASN A 28 -33.48 -8.05 -25.73
N LEU A 29 -33.18 -7.69 -26.99
CA LEU A 29 -32.80 -6.33 -27.36
C LEU A 29 -34.04 -5.45 -27.53
N GLY A 30 -34.05 -4.30 -26.85
CA GLY A 30 -34.99 -3.21 -27.03
C GLY A 30 -34.44 -2.13 -27.96
N GLU A 31 -34.74 -0.87 -27.66
CA GLU A 31 -34.36 0.28 -28.48
C GLU A 31 -32.84 0.43 -28.62
N GLN A 32 -32.41 0.83 -29.82
CA GLN A 32 -31.01 1.19 -30.07
C GLN A 32 -30.69 2.50 -29.35
N VAL A 33 -29.51 2.57 -28.73
CA VAL A 33 -29.02 3.75 -28.02
C VAL A 33 -27.74 4.28 -28.66
N GLU A 34 -27.55 5.58 -28.54
CA GLU A 34 -26.35 6.27 -29.00
C GLU A 34 -25.35 6.50 -27.86
N ARG A 35 -24.13 6.89 -28.23
CA ARG A 35 -23.09 7.25 -27.27
C ARG A 35 -23.45 8.59 -26.61
N GLY A 36 -23.55 8.59 -25.29
CA GLY A 36 -23.87 9.79 -24.52
C GLY A 36 -23.41 9.69 -23.08
N THR A 37 -23.82 10.66 -22.29
CA THR A 37 -23.59 10.72 -20.84
C THR A 37 -24.93 10.72 -20.11
N PRO A 38 -24.98 10.33 -18.82
CA PRO A 38 -26.22 10.41 -18.05
C PRO A 38 -26.76 11.85 -18.04
N ALA A 39 -28.05 12.00 -18.37
CA ALA A 39 -28.67 13.32 -18.58
C ALA A 39 -28.73 14.21 -17.32
N PHE A 40 -28.55 13.63 -16.12
CA PHE A 40 -28.49 14.37 -14.86
C PHE A 40 -27.10 14.98 -14.58
N LEU A 41 -26.10 14.66 -15.40
CA LEU A 41 -24.77 15.27 -15.38
C LEU A 41 -24.63 16.27 -16.53
N PRO A 42 -23.65 17.18 -16.47
CA PRO A 42 -23.37 18.09 -17.59
C PRO A 42 -23.23 17.31 -18.90
N PRO A 43 -23.84 17.79 -20.00
CA PRO A 43 -23.77 17.11 -21.27
C PRO A 43 -22.33 17.07 -21.79
N MET A 44 -21.96 15.99 -22.47
CA MET A 44 -20.71 15.98 -23.23
C MET A 44 -20.82 16.94 -24.42
N ALA A 45 -19.77 17.73 -24.67
CA ALA A 45 -19.69 18.64 -25.79
C ALA A 45 -20.05 17.94 -27.12
N GLU A 46 -20.79 18.63 -27.97
CA GLU A 46 -21.12 18.15 -29.30
C GLU A 46 -19.88 18.18 -30.21
N ILE A 47 -19.70 17.12 -31.00
CA ILE A 47 -18.55 16.99 -31.91
C ILE A 47 -19.06 16.88 -33.33
N SER A 48 -18.83 17.94 -34.10
CA SER A 48 -19.24 17.99 -35.51
C SER A 48 -18.42 17.02 -36.37
N GLY A 49 -19.09 16.35 -37.29
CA GLY A 49 -18.44 15.53 -38.32
C GLY A 49 -17.95 14.16 -37.87
N ARG A 50 -18.14 13.76 -36.61
CA ARG A 50 -17.90 12.38 -36.15
C ARG A 50 -18.68 12.01 -34.89
N PRO A 51 -18.96 10.72 -34.65
CA PRO A 51 -19.52 10.25 -33.39
C PRO A 51 -18.59 10.46 -32.19
N LYS A 52 -19.17 10.56 -30.99
CA LYS A 52 -18.46 10.63 -29.71
C LYS A 52 -17.57 9.39 -29.53
N SER A 53 -16.35 9.58 -29.04
CA SER A 53 -15.31 8.56 -28.89
C SER A 53 -14.96 8.34 -27.42
N ARG A 54 -14.16 7.30 -27.13
CA ARG A 54 -13.65 7.05 -25.78
C ARG A 54 -12.78 8.19 -25.26
N MET A 55 -12.05 8.88 -26.15
CA MET A 55 -11.25 10.04 -25.77
C MET A 55 -12.15 11.22 -25.36
N ASP A 56 -13.28 11.40 -26.02
CA ASP A 56 -14.23 12.47 -25.66
C ASP A 56 -14.87 12.20 -24.28
N LEU A 57 -15.18 10.94 -23.98
CA LEU A 57 -15.61 10.53 -22.63
C LEU A 57 -14.52 10.80 -21.58
N ALA A 58 -13.25 10.49 -21.89
CA ALA A 58 -12.15 10.74 -20.97
C ALA A 58 -11.98 12.24 -20.69
N ASN A 59 -12.02 13.08 -21.73
CA ASN A 59 -11.95 14.54 -21.60
C ASN A 59 -13.15 15.10 -20.81
N TRP A 60 -14.36 14.58 -21.05
CA TRP A 60 -15.55 14.97 -20.29
C TRP A 60 -15.42 14.62 -18.81
N LEU A 61 -14.90 13.43 -18.46
CA LEU A 61 -14.71 13.02 -17.07
C LEU A 61 -13.76 13.94 -16.30
N VAL A 62 -12.71 14.46 -16.94
CA VAL A 62 -11.72 15.34 -16.29
C VAL A 62 -11.97 16.83 -16.56
N SER A 63 -13.10 17.16 -17.19
CA SER A 63 -13.46 18.56 -17.45
C SER A 63 -13.76 19.32 -16.17
N ASP A 64 -13.47 20.61 -16.16
CA ASP A 64 -13.70 21.51 -15.03
C ASP A 64 -15.19 21.63 -14.67
N GLU A 65 -16.07 21.36 -15.64
CA GLU A 65 -17.52 21.35 -15.47
C GLU A 65 -18.04 20.07 -14.79
N HIS A 66 -17.25 18.99 -14.78
CA HIS A 66 -17.69 17.71 -14.24
C HIS A 66 -17.69 17.72 -12.70
N PRO A 67 -18.85 17.56 -12.03
CA PRO A 67 -18.99 17.88 -10.61
C PRO A 67 -18.41 16.84 -9.64
N LEU A 68 -18.08 15.62 -10.11
CA LEU A 68 -17.76 14.49 -9.23
C LEU A 68 -16.29 14.05 -9.28
N THR A 69 -15.66 14.00 -10.45
CA THR A 69 -14.33 13.38 -10.64
C THR A 69 -13.27 13.91 -9.68
N ALA A 70 -13.14 15.23 -9.56
CA ALA A 70 -12.17 15.82 -8.64
C ALA A 70 -12.51 15.50 -7.18
N ARG A 71 -13.78 15.56 -6.77
CA ARG A 71 -14.23 15.21 -5.42
C ARG A 71 -13.95 13.75 -5.08
N VAL A 72 -14.24 12.84 -6.02
CA VAL A 72 -13.97 11.40 -5.87
C VAL A 72 -12.47 11.17 -5.72
N ALA A 73 -11.64 11.78 -6.59
CA ALA A 73 -10.19 11.65 -6.52
C ALA A 73 -9.62 12.17 -5.19
N VAL A 74 -10.00 13.39 -4.79
CA VAL A 74 -9.62 13.98 -3.50
C VAL A 74 -10.03 13.11 -2.33
N ASN A 75 -11.27 12.59 -2.32
CA ASN A 75 -11.73 11.72 -1.24
C ASN A 75 -10.88 10.45 -1.11
N ARG A 76 -10.44 9.87 -2.23
CA ARG A 76 -9.55 8.70 -2.23
C ARG A 76 -8.16 9.02 -1.71
N PHE A 77 -7.56 10.14 -2.13
CA PHE A 77 -6.26 10.57 -1.59
C PHE A 77 -6.35 10.89 -0.10
N TRP A 78 -7.41 11.58 0.31
CA TRP A 78 -7.69 11.84 1.71
C TRP A 78 -7.80 10.54 2.51
N GLN A 79 -8.59 9.56 2.04
CA GLN A 79 -8.71 8.26 2.69
C GLN A 79 -7.37 7.52 2.81
N GLN A 80 -6.48 7.64 1.82
CA GLN A 80 -5.15 7.02 1.88
C GLN A 80 -4.27 7.63 2.97
N LEU A 81 -4.38 8.93 3.21
CA LEU A 81 -3.57 9.69 4.17
C LEU A 81 -4.16 9.74 5.59
N PHE A 82 -5.48 9.81 5.70
CA PHE A 82 -6.21 9.95 6.96
C PHE A 82 -6.94 8.67 7.38
N GLY A 83 -6.89 7.62 6.57
CA GLY A 83 -7.50 6.32 6.83
C GLY A 83 -8.98 6.24 6.44
N VAL A 84 -9.74 7.30 6.68
CA VAL A 84 -11.17 7.42 6.33
C VAL A 84 -11.36 8.63 5.42
N GLY A 85 -12.10 8.47 4.32
CA GLY A 85 -12.43 9.55 3.40
C GLY A 85 -13.33 10.61 4.07
N ILE A 86 -13.31 11.85 3.56
CA ILE A 86 -14.29 12.87 3.95
C ILE A 86 -15.73 12.33 3.74
N VAL A 87 -15.93 11.63 2.61
CA VAL A 87 -17.05 10.70 2.41
C VAL A 87 -16.58 9.29 2.76
N LYS A 88 -17.20 8.66 3.77
CA LYS A 88 -16.78 7.35 4.29
C LYS A 88 -17.03 6.19 3.31
N THR A 89 -18.12 6.29 2.56
CA THR A 89 -18.53 5.36 1.50
C THR A 89 -17.81 5.75 0.21
N ALA A 90 -16.51 5.48 0.11
CA ALA A 90 -15.74 5.88 -1.07
C ALA A 90 -16.20 5.19 -2.37
N GLU A 91 -16.91 4.08 -2.25
CA GLU A 91 -17.63 3.37 -3.31
C GLU A 91 -18.89 4.09 -3.79
N ASP A 92 -19.48 4.97 -2.98
CA ASP A 92 -20.72 5.69 -3.29
C ASP A 92 -20.70 7.11 -2.70
N ILE A 93 -20.46 8.10 -3.56
CA ILE A 93 -20.51 9.53 -3.24
C ILE A 93 -21.85 10.15 -3.68
N GLY A 94 -22.82 9.31 -4.07
CA GLY A 94 -24.16 9.69 -4.50
C GLY A 94 -25.19 9.61 -3.36
N ALA A 95 -26.46 9.49 -3.75
CA ALA A 95 -27.60 9.56 -2.84
C ALA A 95 -27.71 8.37 -1.85
N GLN A 96 -27.05 7.26 -2.13
CA GLN A 96 -27.01 6.09 -1.24
C GLN A 96 -25.75 6.05 -0.36
N GLY A 97 -24.82 6.99 -0.59
CA GLY A 97 -23.62 7.18 0.21
C GLY A 97 -23.83 8.01 1.47
N GLU A 98 -22.80 8.08 2.30
CA GLU A 98 -22.74 9.02 3.40
C GLU A 98 -22.44 10.45 2.92
N TRP A 99 -23.03 11.43 3.61
CA TRP A 99 -22.69 12.83 3.37
C TRP A 99 -21.22 13.13 3.74
N PRO A 100 -20.55 14.05 3.02
CA PRO A 100 -19.20 14.48 3.40
C PRO A 100 -19.20 15.05 4.82
N SER A 101 -18.26 14.64 5.67
CA SER A 101 -18.14 15.21 7.03
C SER A 101 -17.77 16.70 6.99
N HIS A 102 -17.00 17.11 5.97
CA HIS A 102 -16.56 18.48 5.75
C HIS A 102 -16.75 18.87 4.28
N PRO A 103 -17.97 19.26 3.86
CA PRO A 103 -18.28 19.50 2.45
C PRO A 103 -17.48 20.65 1.84
N ASP A 104 -17.26 21.74 2.60
CA ASP A 104 -16.48 22.89 2.13
C ASP A 104 -15.01 22.55 1.91
N LEU A 105 -14.44 21.72 2.80
CA LEU A 105 -13.07 21.22 2.64
C LEU A 105 -12.94 20.35 1.38
N LEU A 106 -13.89 19.44 1.15
CA LEU A 106 -13.92 18.62 -0.05
C LEU A 106 -14.01 19.47 -1.32
N ASN A 107 -14.87 20.50 -1.31
CA ASN A 107 -15.02 21.43 -2.42
C ASN A 107 -13.75 22.25 -2.66
N TYR A 108 -13.13 22.76 -1.60
CA TYR A 108 -11.89 23.51 -1.67
C TYR A 108 -10.76 22.68 -2.28
N LEU A 109 -10.52 21.47 -1.76
CA LEU A 109 -9.47 20.58 -2.26
C LEU A 109 -9.74 20.10 -3.70
N ALA A 110 -11.00 19.85 -4.05
CA ALA A 110 -11.37 19.47 -5.42
C ALA A 110 -11.13 20.62 -6.41
N ALA A 111 -11.53 21.84 -6.05
CA ALA A 111 -11.25 23.02 -6.86
C ALA A 111 -9.74 23.27 -6.99
N GLN A 112 -8.97 23.06 -5.93
CA GLN A 112 -7.53 23.22 -5.95
C GLN A 112 -6.83 22.19 -6.83
N LEU A 113 -7.29 20.92 -6.81
CA LEU A 113 -6.78 19.88 -7.71
C LEU A 113 -7.02 20.22 -9.18
N VAL A 114 -8.19 20.76 -9.52
CA VAL A 114 -8.48 21.19 -10.89
C VAL A 114 -7.62 22.40 -11.28
N ARG A 115 -7.56 23.43 -10.43
CA ARG A 115 -6.76 24.66 -10.67
C ARG A 115 -5.26 24.39 -10.81
N SER A 116 -4.74 23.38 -10.13
CA SER A 116 -3.33 22.96 -10.24
C SER A 116 -3.05 22.10 -11.49
N ASN A 117 -4.03 21.97 -12.39
CA ASN A 117 -3.97 21.08 -13.55
C ASN A 117 -3.71 19.61 -13.13
N TRP A 118 -4.46 19.15 -12.13
CA TRP A 118 -4.42 17.78 -11.61
C TRP A 118 -3.06 17.39 -10.99
N ASP A 119 -2.33 18.34 -10.39
CA ASP A 119 -1.08 18.04 -9.68
C ASP A 119 -1.35 17.32 -8.35
N VAL A 120 -1.29 15.99 -8.43
CA VAL A 120 -1.43 15.08 -7.28
C VAL A 120 -0.36 15.32 -6.21
N LYS A 121 0.87 15.70 -6.58
CA LYS A 121 1.94 15.95 -5.59
C LYS A 121 1.65 17.22 -4.80
N SER A 122 1.17 18.27 -5.47
CA SER A 122 0.75 19.50 -4.80
C SER A 122 -0.39 19.23 -3.83
N LEU A 123 -1.41 18.47 -4.23
CA LEU A 123 -2.53 18.10 -3.36
C LEU A 123 -2.07 17.29 -2.14
N ILE A 124 -1.24 16.27 -2.35
CA ILE A 124 -0.70 15.45 -1.25
C ILE A 124 0.12 16.34 -0.31
N LYS A 125 0.97 17.22 -0.84
CA LYS A 125 1.76 18.16 -0.04
C LYS A 125 0.86 19.05 0.83
N GLU A 126 -0.19 19.63 0.25
CA GLU A 126 -1.16 20.44 1.00
C GLU A 126 -1.82 19.66 2.14
N MET A 127 -2.25 18.42 1.88
CA MET A 127 -2.83 17.53 2.90
C MET A 127 -1.83 17.20 4.01
N VAL A 128 -0.61 16.75 3.69
CA VAL A 128 0.37 16.30 4.71
C VAL A 128 1.02 17.45 5.48
N MET A 129 1.02 18.66 4.92
CA MET A 129 1.52 19.87 5.59
C MET A 129 0.44 20.55 6.47
N SER A 130 -0.82 20.12 6.39
CA SER A 130 -1.89 20.63 7.24
C SER A 130 -1.61 20.37 8.72
N GLU A 131 -2.17 21.21 9.60
CA GLU A 131 -2.15 20.94 11.04
C GLU A 131 -2.89 19.65 11.37
N THR A 132 -4.02 19.40 10.70
CA THR A 132 -4.83 18.18 10.85
C THR A 132 -4.02 16.90 10.65
N TYR A 133 -3.19 16.82 9.59
CA TYR A 133 -2.36 15.63 9.36
C TYR A 133 -1.24 15.47 10.39
N ARG A 134 -0.74 16.59 10.92
CA ARG A 134 0.36 16.62 11.90
C ARG A 134 -0.10 16.47 13.35
N GLN A 135 -1.41 16.37 13.61
CA GLN A 135 -1.93 16.08 14.95
C GLN A 135 -1.41 14.74 15.48
N SER A 136 -1.24 14.65 16.79
CA SER A 136 -0.93 13.40 17.48
C SER A 136 -2.16 12.49 17.52
N SER A 137 -1.97 11.18 17.33
CA SER A 137 -3.01 10.20 17.63
C SER A 137 -3.17 9.91 19.13
N GLN A 138 -2.25 10.37 19.98
CA GLN A 138 -2.42 10.32 21.43
C GLN A 138 -3.45 11.38 21.83
N ALA A 139 -4.58 10.92 22.36
CA ALA A 139 -5.73 11.76 22.67
C ALA A 139 -6.37 11.31 23.99
N ALA A 140 -7.09 12.23 24.64
CA ALA A 140 -7.78 11.93 25.88
C ALA A 140 -8.94 10.94 25.61
N PRO A 141 -9.30 10.06 26.57
CA PRO A 141 -10.38 9.09 26.40
C PRO A 141 -11.70 9.70 25.94
N GLU A 142 -11.99 10.93 26.36
CA GLU A 142 -13.20 11.68 26.00
C GLU A 142 -13.27 11.90 24.48
N GLN A 143 -12.14 12.20 23.82
CA GLN A 143 -12.10 12.42 22.37
C GLN A 143 -12.43 11.13 21.58
N TYR A 144 -12.06 9.97 22.12
CA TYR A 144 -12.42 8.67 21.54
C TYR A 144 -13.90 8.34 21.76
N GLN A 145 -14.54 8.89 22.80
CA GLN A 145 -15.97 8.70 23.04
C GLN A 145 -16.80 9.65 22.18
N THR A 146 -16.40 10.92 22.05
CA THR A 146 -17.14 11.93 21.28
C THR A 146 -16.95 11.78 19.78
N ASP A 147 -15.77 11.33 19.33
CA ASP A 147 -15.47 11.11 17.91
C ASP A 147 -14.78 9.74 17.70
N PRO A 148 -15.51 8.63 17.88
CA PRO A 148 -14.92 7.27 17.85
C PRO A 148 -14.27 6.93 16.51
N GLU A 149 -14.84 7.40 15.41
CA GLU A 149 -14.35 7.14 14.05
C GLU A 149 -13.41 8.22 13.50
N ASN A 150 -13.05 9.22 14.32
CA ASN A 150 -12.24 10.38 13.94
C ASN A 150 -12.80 11.16 12.73
N ARG A 151 -14.14 11.25 12.62
CA ARG A 151 -14.85 11.92 11.52
C ARG A 151 -14.80 13.44 11.63
N LEU A 152 -14.68 13.96 12.85
CA LEU A 152 -14.51 15.38 13.16
C LEU A 152 -13.03 15.78 13.22
N LEU A 153 -12.11 14.83 12.98
CA LEU A 153 -10.66 15.07 12.94
C LEU A 153 -10.15 15.67 14.27
N ALA A 154 -10.70 15.19 15.38
CA ALA A 154 -10.36 15.64 16.73
C ALA A 154 -8.94 15.24 17.16
N ARG A 155 -8.35 14.24 16.48
CA ARG A 155 -7.00 13.71 16.73
C ARG A 155 -6.33 13.24 15.44
N GLY A 156 -5.04 12.93 15.53
CA GLY A 156 -4.29 12.28 14.46
C GLY A 156 -4.87 10.91 14.10
N SER A 157 -4.96 10.63 12.79
CA SER A 157 -5.47 9.35 12.30
C SER A 157 -4.57 8.19 12.70
N ARG A 158 -5.17 7.14 13.29
CA ARG A 158 -4.47 5.91 13.64
C ARG A 158 -5.02 4.70 12.89
N TYR A 159 -4.22 4.09 12.03
CA TYR A 159 -4.62 2.88 11.28
C TYR A 159 -3.41 2.07 10.79
N ARG A 160 -3.59 0.75 10.66
CA ARG A 160 -2.56 -0.13 10.09
C ARG A 160 -2.30 0.22 8.62
N LEU A 161 -1.03 0.35 8.26
CA LEU A 161 -0.56 0.56 6.91
C LEU A 161 -0.91 -0.63 6.00
N ASP A 162 -1.08 -0.34 4.72
CA ASP A 162 -1.39 -1.35 3.72
C ASP A 162 -0.21 -2.34 3.54
N ALA A 163 -0.51 -3.56 3.08
CA ALA A 163 0.47 -4.65 2.96
C ALA A 163 1.73 -4.27 2.16
N GLU A 164 1.54 -3.55 1.04
CA GLU A 164 2.62 -3.10 0.17
C GLU A 164 3.52 -2.07 0.87
N VAL A 165 2.93 -1.21 1.70
CA VAL A 165 3.65 -0.17 2.46
C VAL A 165 4.47 -0.82 3.56
N ILE A 166 3.90 -1.75 4.32
CA ILE A 166 4.62 -2.48 5.37
C ILE A 166 5.85 -3.19 4.79
N ARG A 167 5.68 -3.94 3.69
CA ARG A 167 6.79 -4.62 3.03
C ARG A 167 7.84 -3.63 2.53
N ASP A 168 7.41 -2.60 1.79
CA ASP A 168 8.36 -1.65 1.18
C ASP A 168 9.09 -0.83 2.26
N GLN A 169 8.46 -0.52 3.39
CA GLN A 169 9.08 0.13 4.55
C GLN A 169 10.19 -0.74 5.15
N ILE A 170 9.93 -2.01 5.44
CA ILE A 170 10.93 -2.96 5.98
C ILE A 170 12.15 -3.05 5.06
N LEU A 171 11.93 -3.10 3.74
CA LEU A 171 13.02 -3.13 2.76
C LEU A 171 13.77 -1.79 2.67
N ALA A 172 13.06 -0.67 2.82
CA ALA A 172 13.64 0.66 2.75
C ALA A 172 14.52 0.95 3.97
N THR A 173 14.01 0.71 5.19
CA THR A 173 14.72 0.95 6.45
C THR A 173 15.92 0.04 6.62
N SER A 174 15.91 -1.15 5.99
CA SER A 174 17.08 -2.04 5.93
C SER A 174 18.09 -1.70 4.82
N GLY A 175 17.79 -0.73 3.97
CA GLY A 175 18.68 -0.28 2.89
C GLY A 175 18.75 -1.23 1.69
N ILE A 176 17.86 -2.23 1.58
CA ILE A 176 17.89 -3.20 0.48
C ILE A 176 16.85 -2.96 -0.61
N LEU A 177 15.89 -2.04 -0.39
CA LEU A 177 14.85 -1.73 -1.37
C LEU A 177 15.49 -1.23 -2.68
N SER A 178 15.20 -1.91 -3.79
CA SER A 178 15.55 -1.41 -5.12
C SER A 178 14.59 -0.31 -5.55
N SER A 179 15.15 0.87 -5.86
CA SER A 179 14.45 2.04 -6.39
C SER A 179 14.22 1.98 -7.91
N LYS A 180 14.59 0.87 -8.57
CA LYS A 180 14.47 0.70 -10.02
C LYS A 180 13.02 0.82 -10.49
N MET A 181 12.77 1.78 -11.36
CA MET A 181 11.46 2.05 -11.96
C MET A 181 11.26 1.32 -13.29
N GLY A 182 10.01 0.96 -13.59
CA GLY A 182 9.61 0.32 -14.85
C GLY A 182 10.00 -1.15 -14.98
N GLY A 183 9.97 -1.70 -16.19
CA GLY A 183 10.32 -3.09 -16.46
C GLY A 183 9.26 -4.12 -16.06
N LYS A 184 9.60 -5.40 -16.21
CA LYS A 184 8.69 -6.53 -15.95
C LYS A 184 8.40 -6.70 -14.46
N SER A 185 7.25 -7.30 -14.15
CA SER A 185 6.93 -7.75 -12.80
C SER A 185 7.95 -8.78 -12.30
N VAL A 186 8.16 -8.79 -11.00
CA VAL A 186 9.10 -9.68 -10.30
C VAL A 186 8.39 -10.65 -9.38
N LYS A 187 9.05 -11.77 -9.10
CA LYS A 187 8.53 -12.90 -8.34
C LYS A 187 9.38 -13.11 -7.09
N PRO A 188 9.15 -12.35 -6.00
CA PRO A 188 9.79 -12.61 -4.71
C PRO A 188 9.57 -14.07 -4.25
N PRO A 189 10.45 -14.65 -3.43
CA PRO A 189 10.28 -16.01 -2.92
C PRO A 189 8.90 -16.21 -2.26
N GLN A 190 8.33 -17.39 -2.45
CA GLN A 190 7.08 -17.84 -1.85
C GLN A 190 7.26 -19.26 -1.31
N PRO A 191 6.48 -19.68 -0.30
CA PRO A 191 6.43 -21.06 0.13
C PRO A 191 6.15 -22.03 -1.03
N GLU A 192 6.76 -23.21 -0.98
CA GLU A 192 6.53 -24.23 -1.99
C GLU A 192 5.10 -24.78 -1.94
N GLY A 193 4.63 -25.31 -3.08
CA GLY A 193 3.33 -26.00 -3.15
C GLY A 193 2.09 -25.12 -3.33
N LEU A 194 2.15 -23.81 -3.07
CA LEU A 194 1.01 -22.89 -3.21
C LEU A 194 0.39 -22.89 -4.62
N TRP A 195 1.23 -23.04 -5.64
CA TRP A 195 0.80 -22.98 -7.03
C TRP A 195 0.19 -24.29 -7.56
N LYS A 196 0.27 -25.39 -6.80
CA LYS A 196 -0.30 -26.68 -7.23
C LYS A 196 -1.82 -26.63 -7.38
N ALA A 197 -2.50 -25.80 -6.58
CA ALA A 197 -3.96 -25.70 -6.55
C ALA A 197 -4.55 -24.80 -7.68
N VAL A 198 -3.74 -23.92 -8.29
CA VAL A 198 -4.23 -22.86 -9.20
C VAL A 198 -3.58 -22.90 -10.59
N SER A 199 -2.73 -23.88 -10.85
CA SER A 199 -2.00 -24.01 -12.11
C SER A 199 -2.69 -24.99 -13.05
N LEU A 200 -3.44 -24.46 -14.02
CA LEU A 200 -3.93 -25.22 -15.16
C LEU A 200 -2.85 -25.28 -16.27
N PRO A 201 -2.85 -26.31 -17.14
CA PRO A 201 -1.91 -26.39 -18.26
C PRO A 201 -1.90 -25.17 -19.19
N SER A 202 -3.04 -24.50 -19.32
CA SER A 202 -3.22 -23.26 -20.11
C SER A 202 -2.87 -21.98 -19.35
N SER A 203 -2.53 -22.05 -18.06
CA SER A 203 -2.18 -20.88 -17.26
C SER A 203 -0.77 -20.38 -17.57
N TYR A 204 -0.60 -19.07 -17.71
CA TYR A 204 0.71 -18.44 -17.74
C TYR A 204 0.90 -17.48 -16.55
N PRO A 205 1.98 -17.63 -15.75
CA PRO A 205 2.87 -18.77 -15.72
C PRO A 205 2.16 -20.01 -15.14
N SER A 206 2.50 -21.20 -15.65
CA SER A 206 1.99 -22.48 -15.14
C SER A 206 2.73 -22.90 -13.86
N ARG A 207 3.93 -22.38 -13.61
CA ARG A 207 4.71 -22.61 -12.40
C ARG A 207 5.31 -21.30 -11.89
N TYR A 208 5.36 -21.14 -10.58
CA TYR A 208 6.11 -20.07 -9.94
C TYR A 208 7.59 -20.45 -9.82
N VAL A 209 8.44 -19.60 -10.37
CA VAL A 209 9.89 -19.68 -10.19
C VAL A 209 10.31 -18.36 -9.55
N PRO A 210 10.78 -18.34 -8.30
CA PRO A 210 11.25 -17.12 -7.68
C PRO A 210 12.38 -16.49 -8.50
N ASP A 211 12.35 -15.16 -8.63
CA ASP A 211 13.49 -14.41 -9.15
C ASP A 211 14.59 -14.33 -8.06
N SER A 212 15.75 -13.74 -8.39
CA SER A 212 16.89 -13.60 -7.47
C SER A 212 17.53 -12.20 -7.53
N GLY A 213 18.45 -11.92 -6.61
CA GLY A 213 19.20 -10.65 -6.57
C GLY A 213 18.31 -9.43 -6.35
N GLU A 214 18.60 -8.34 -7.05
CA GLU A 214 17.84 -7.07 -6.96
C GLU A 214 16.32 -7.26 -7.16
N GLN A 215 15.92 -8.24 -7.98
CA GLN A 215 14.52 -8.43 -8.37
C GLN A 215 13.62 -8.78 -7.19
N VAL A 216 14.14 -9.47 -6.15
CA VAL A 216 13.32 -9.90 -5.01
C VAL A 216 13.11 -8.81 -3.96
N VAL A 217 13.83 -7.69 -4.07
CA VAL A 217 13.78 -6.54 -3.17
C VAL A 217 13.24 -5.27 -3.86
N ARG A 218 12.59 -5.42 -5.02
CA ARG A 218 11.88 -4.29 -5.65
C ARG A 218 10.63 -3.90 -4.88
N ARG A 219 10.19 -2.66 -5.09
CA ARG A 219 8.91 -2.13 -4.61
C ARG A 219 7.76 -3.08 -4.93
N SER A 220 6.84 -3.21 -3.98
CA SER A 220 5.71 -4.14 -4.04
C SER A 220 4.77 -3.88 -5.23
N VAL A 221 4.77 -2.66 -5.78
CA VAL A 221 4.06 -2.33 -7.03
C VAL A 221 4.52 -3.16 -8.23
N TYR A 222 5.78 -3.64 -8.22
CA TYR A 222 6.35 -4.49 -9.27
C TYR A 222 6.19 -5.98 -8.98
N THR A 223 5.66 -6.37 -7.82
CA THR A 223 5.42 -7.79 -7.54
C THR A 223 4.45 -8.38 -8.56
N PHE A 224 4.65 -9.62 -8.94
CA PHE A 224 3.78 -10.35 -9.85
C PHE A 224 2.51 -10.79 -9.12
N TRP A 225 1.35 -10.57 -9.76
CA TRP A 225 0.04 -10.94 -9.23
C TRP A 225 -0.65 -11.89 -10.19
N LYS A 226 -1.01 -13.09 -9.72
CA LYS A 226 -1.93 -13.98 -10.43
C LYS A 226 -3.33 -13.78 -9.86
N ARG A 227 -4.31 -13.56 -10.73
CA ARG A 227 -5.72 -13.57 -10.32
C ARG A 227 -6.03 -14.94 -9.70
N GLY A 228 -6.59 -14.95 -8.49
CA GLY A 228 -6.83 -16.17 -7.68
C GLY A 228 -5.65 -16.69 -6.87
N LEU A 229 -4.43 -16.16 -7.05
CA LEU A 229 -3.29 -16.44 -6.18
C LEU A 229 -2.37 -15.20 -6.04
N PRO A 230 -2.84 -14.16 -5.33
CA PRO A 230 -2.02 -13.00 -4.98
C PRO A 230 -0.83 -13.39 -4.07
N PRO A 231 0.18 -12.52 -3.90
CA PRO A 231 1.31 -12.78 -3.01
C PRO A 231 0.84 -13.12 -1.58
N PRO A 232 1.19 -14.30 -1.04
CA PRO A 232 0.59 -14.83 0.19
C PRO A 232 0.81 -13.91 1.40
N GLN A 233 1.99 -13.32 1.52
CA GLN A 233 2.31 -12.36 2.58
C GLN A 233 1.44 -11.10 2.51
N MET A 234 1.07 -10.64 1.31
CA MET A 234 0.23 -9.47 1.14
C MET A 234 -1.23 -9.80 1.47
N THR A 235 -1.71 -10.98 1.07
CA THR A 235 -3.06 -11.44 1.39
C THR A 235 -3.29 -11.56 2.89
N ILE A 236 -2.32 -12.11 3.65
CA ILE A 236 -2.38 -12.17 5.12
C ILE A 236 -2.55 -10.76 5.73
N LEU A 237 -1.94 -9.75 5.11
CA LEU A 237 -2.04 -8.33 5.48
C LEU A 237 -3.22 -7.59 4.79
N ASN A 238 -4.27 -8.31 4.42
CA ASN A 238 -5.51 -7.82 3.80
C ASN A 238 -5.33 -7.15 2.42
N ALA A 239 -4.36 -7.58 1.63
CA ALA A 239 -4.28 -7.09 0.26
C ALA A 239 -5.41 -7.67 -0.62
N PRO A 240 -6.13 -6.85 -1.40
CA PRO A 240 -7.23 -7.32 -2.24
C PRO A 240 -6.78 -8.31 -3.30
N THR A 241 -7.56 -9.33 -3.60
CA THR A 241 -7.20 -10.41 -4.56
C THR A 241 -7.13 -9.96 -6.02
N ARG A 242 -7.60 -8.73 -6.33
CA ARG A 242 -7.79 -8.17 -7.68
C ARG A 242 -8.80 -8.94 -8.55
N GLU A 243 -9.67 -9.71 -7.91
CA GLU A 243 -10.81 -10.35 -8.59
C GLU A 243 -11.95 -9.35 -8.76
N ASP A 244 -12.17 -8.52 -7.73
CA ASP A 244 -13.17 -7.47 -7.70
C ASP A 244 -12.54 -6.08 -7.54
N CYS A 245 -13.31 -5.05 -7.90
CA CYS A 245 -12.92 -3.66 -7.64
C CYS A 245 -13.05 -3.35 -6.14
N THR A 246 -11.96 -2.95 -5.51
CA THR A 246 -11.95 -2.58 -4.08
C THR A 246 -11.78 -1.07 -3.91
N ALA A 247 -12.87 -0.38 -3.58
CA ALA A 247 -12.83 1.06 -3.30
C ALA A 247 -12.25 1.35 -1.89
N ARG A 248 -12.64 0.55 -0.90
CA ARG A 248 -12.16 0.60 0.49
C ARG A 248 -11.55 -0.74 0.87
N ARG A 249 -10.29 -0.72 1.33
CA ARG A 249 -9.60 -1.93 1.78
C ARG A 249 -10.01 -2.24 3.22
N GLU A 250 -10.27 -3.51 3.49
CA GLU A 250 -10.43 -3.99 4.87
C GLU A 250 -9.08 -3.96 5.60
N ARG A 251 -9.13 -3.66 6.89
CA ARG A 251 -7.96 -3.66 7.76
C ARG A 251 -8.27 -4.46 9.00
N THR A 252 -7.57 -5.57 9.18
CA THR A 252 -7.59 -6.35 10.41
C THR A 252 -6.21 -6.33 11.06
N ASN A 253 -6.18 -6.60 12.37
CA ASN A 253 -4.99 -6.81 13.19
C ASN A 253 -5.12 -8.19 13.83
N THR A 254 -4.54 -9.22 13.21
CA THR A 254 -4.66 -10.61 13.68
C THR A 254 -3.33 -11.15 14.19
N PRO A 255 -3.33 -12.13 15.11
CA PRO A 255 -2.11 -12.80 15.54
C PRO A 255 -1.31 -13.41 14.37
N LEU A 256 -1.99 -13.89 13.32
CA LEU A 256 -1.34 -14.42 12.12
C LEU A 256 -0.49 -13.37 11.40
N GLN A 257 -0.90 -12.10 11.41
CA GLN A 257 -0.12 -11.02 10.80
C GLN A 257 1.15 -10.72 11.60
N ALA A 258 1.07 -10.76 12.94
CA ALA A 258 2.26 -10.63 13.79
C ALA A 258 3.23 -11.80 13.56
N LEU A 259 2.71 -13.04 13.48
CA LEU A 259 3.51 -14.22 13.17
C LEU A 259 4.14 -14.15 11.77
N LEU A 260 3.46 -13.57 10.78
CA LEU A 260 4.06 -13.31 9.47
C LEU A 260 5.27 -12.39 9.59
N LEU A 261 5.14 -11.24 10.28
CA LEU A 261 6.24 -10.28 10.41
C LEU A 261 7.47 -10.90 11.10
N MET A 262 7.25 -11.75 12.10
CA MET A 262 8.32 -12.45 12.82
C MET A 262 9.02 -13.52 11.96
N ASN A 263 8.27 -14.29 11.17
CA ASN A 263 8.77 -15.54 10.57
C ASN A 263 9.07 -15.46 9.07
N GLU A 264 8.70 -14.37 8.39
CA GLU A 264 8.93 -14.25 6.95
C GLU A 264 10.43 -14.05 6.63
N GLN A 265 10.93 -14.81 5.66
CA GLN A 265 12.36 -14.90 5.35
C GLN A 265 12.96 -13.61 4.76
N GLN A 266 12.24 -12.89 3.90
CA GLN A 266 12.66 -11.58 3.41
C GLN A 266 12.75 -10.55 4.56
N TYR A 267 11.81 -10.56 5.51
CA TYR A 267 11.83 -9.63 6.65
C TYR A 267 12.97 -9.95 7.62
N MET A 268 13.24 -11.24 7.87
CA MET A 268 14.43 -11.64 8.63
C MET A 268 15.72 -11.25 7.92
N LYS A 269 15.82 -11.43 6.60
CA LYS A 269 16.99 -10.97 5.82
C LYS A 269 17.16 -9.46 5.86
N ALA A 270 16.06 -8.69 5.81
CA ALA A 270 16.09 -7.24 5.99
C ALA A 270 16.61 -6.86 7.38
N ALA A 271 16.17 -7.55 8.43
CA ALA A 271 16.66 -7.33 9.79
C ALA A 271 18.16 -7.63 9.92
N GLN A 272 18.61 -8.75 9.36
CA GLN A 272 20.03 -9.12 9.33
C GLN A 272 20.90 -8.11 8.55
N GLN A 273 20.37 -7.54 7.47
CA GLN A 273 21.10 -6.55 6.68
C GLN A 273 21.18 -5.19 7.37
N LEU A 274 20.13 -4.78 8.10
CA LEU A 274 20.19 -3.58 8.93
C LEU A 274 21.15 -3.78 10.10
N ALA A 275 21.14 -4.96 10.75
CA ALA A 275 22.05 -5.28 11.86
C ALA A 275 23.53 -5.10 11.49
N ARG A 276 23.92 -5.51 10.28
CA ARG A 276 25.27 -5.27 9.75
C ARG A 276 25.64 -3.80 9.64
N GLN A 277 24.70 -2.96 9.21
CA GLN A 277 24.93 -1.52 9.09
C GLN A 277 25.05 -0.88 10.46
N VAL A 278 24.17 -1.26 11.38
CA VAL A 278 24.09 -0.78 12.76
C VAL A 278 25.37 -0.99 13.54
N LEU A 279 26.04 -2.12 13.33
CA LEU A 279 27.33 -2.42 13.95
C LEU A 279 28.46 -1.46 13.52
N ASN A 280 28.29 -0.72 12.42
CA ASN A 280 29.23 0.32 11.99
C ASN A 280 28.83 1.72 12.46
N TRP A 281 27.70 1.88 13.15
CA TRP A 281 27.27 3.15 13.73
C TRP A 281 28.00 3.41 15.06
N GLU A 282 27.92 4.64 15.57
CA GLU A 282 28.44 4.95 16.91
C GLU A 282 27.76 4.08 17.97
N ASP A 283 28.53 3.64 18.98
CA ASP A 283 28.03 2.75 20.04
C ASP A 283 27.01 3.48 20.94
N GLU A 284 27.28 4.74 21.27
CA GLU A 284 26.42 5.54 22.15
C GLU A 284 25.09 5.86 21.47
N GLY A 285 23.98 5.50 22.09
CA GLY A 285 22.64 5.75 21.55
C GLY A 285 22.24 4.89 20.35
N ARG A 286 23.03 3.87 19.99
CA ARG A 286 22.78 3.00 18.82
C ARG A 286 21.36 2.41 18.79
N LEU A 287 20.87 1.94 19.93
CA LEU A 287 19.52 1.35 20.05
C LEU A 287 18.43 2.38 19.71
N SER A 288 18.58 3.60 20.22
CA SER A 288 17.67 4.72 19.93
C SER A 288 17.68 5.06 18.43
N ALA A 289 18.86 5.11 17.82
CA ALA A 289 18.99 5.38 16.38
C ALA A 289 18.32 4.29 15.53
N VAL A 290 18.42 3.01 15.92
CA VAL A 290 17.73 1.90 15.25
C VAL A 290 16.22 2.05 15.38
N TYR A 291 15.73 2.31 16.58
CA TYR A 291 14.30 2.49 16.83
C TYR A 291 13.75 3.67 16.01
N GLU A 292 14.46 4.80 15.98
CA GLU A 292 14.10 5.98 15.17
C GLU A 292 14.14 5.69 13.67
N THR A 293 15.15 4.98 13.18
CA THR A 293 15.25 4.60 11.77
C THR A 293 14.04 3.79 11.30
N ILE A 294 13.52 2.90 12.16
CA ILE A 294 12.42 1.99 11.81
C ILE A 294 11.04 2.63 12.01
N THR A 295 10.87 3.38 13.12
CA THR A 295 9.56 3.89 13.57
C THR A 295 9.31 5.36 13.22
N GLY A 296 10.38 6.12 12.93
CA GLY A 296 10.34 7.57 12.76
C GLY A 296 10.15 8.35 14.07
N LYS A 297 10.29 7.71 15.23
CA LYS A 297 10.19 8.33 16.56
C LYS A 297 11.35 7.89 17.44
N VAL A 298 11.73 8.72 18.41
CA VAL A 298 12.71 8.36 19.45
C VAL A 298 11.99 7.52 20.52
N PRO A 299 12.58 6.41 21.02
CA PRO A 299 11.97 5.62 22.08
C PRO A 299 11.93 6.41 23.39
N ASP A 300 10.91 6.16 24.22
CA ASP A 300 10.91 6.68 25.59
C ASP A 300 11.88 5.90 26.50
N THR A 301 12.11 6.39 27.72
CA THR A 301 13.04 5.77 28.68
C THR A 301 12.69 4.31 28.98
N ARG A 302 11.40 3.98 29.08
CA ARG A 302 10.94 2.63 29.40
C ARG A 302 11.10 1.70 28.18
N GLU A 303 10.77 2.18 26.99
CA GLU A 303 11.01 1.46 25.74
C GLU A 303 12.49 1.16 25.55
N GLN A 304 13.35 2.14 25.84
CA GLN A 304 14.80 1.98 25.75
C GLN A 304 15.32 0.94 26.75
N GLU A 305 14.87 0.97 28.01
CA GLU A 305 15.23 -0.03 29.03
C GLU A 305 14.81 -1.45 28.61
N ILE A 306 13.57 -1.63 28.15
CA ILE A 306 13.05 -2.94 27.73
C ILE A 306 13.81 -3.48 26.51
N LEU A 307 14.10 -2.63 25.53
CA LEU A 307 14.83 -3.04 24.34
C LEU A 307 16.29 -3.35 24.65
N GLN A 308 16.90 -2.65 25.61
CA GLN A 308 18.26 -2.95 26.06
C GLN A 308 18.32 -4.29 26.80
N GLU A 309 17.40 -4.55 27.72
CA GLU A 309 17.30 -5.85 28.40
C GLU A 309 17.13 -7.00 27.39
N ALA A 310 16.23 -6.83 26.42
CA ALA A 310 16.05 -7.81 25.35
C ALA A 310 17.31 -8.00 24.50
N PHE A 311 18.09 -6.93 24.26
CA PHE A 311 19.33 -7.02 23.49
C PHE A 311 20.38 -7.85 24.25
N ASP A 312 20.55 -7.57 25.54
CA ASP A 312 21.50 -8.27 26.41
C ASP A 312 21.16 -9.76 26.50
N ASP A 313 19.86 -10.09 26.61
CA ASP A 313 19.35 -11.47 26.57
C ASP A 313 19.67 -12.17 25.24
N PHE A 314 19.42 -11.51 24.10
CA PHE A 314 19.76 -12.09 22.80
C PHE A 314 21.27 -12.25 22.63
N GLU A 315 22.07 -11.30 23.09
CA GLU A 315 23.52 -11.39 23.02
C GLU A 315 24.04 -12.58 23.82
N ALA A 316 23.58 -12.75 25.06
CA ALA A 316 23.90 -13.90 25.89
C ALA A 316 23.45 -15.22 25.22
N PHE A 317 22.21 -15.26 24.71
CA PHE A 317 21.63 -16.44 24.06
C PHE A 317 22.46 -16.94 22.87
N TYR A 318 22.94 -16.04 22.01
CA TYR A 318 23.76 -16.38 20.84
C TYR A 318 25.25 -16.59 21.20
N ARG A 319 25.75 -15.95 22.27
CA ARG A 319 27.10 -16.21 22.77
C ARG A 319 27.24 -17.64 23.31
N GLU A 320 26.22 -18.15 23.99
CA GLU A 320 26.18 -19.51 24.52
C GLU A 320 25.94 -20.60 23.46
N ARG A 321 25.50 -20.23 22.25
CA ARG A 321 25.08 -21.17 21.19
C ARG A 321 25.83 -20.93 19.87
N PRO A 322 27.15 -21.13 19.82
CA PRO A 322 27.98 -20.77 18.65
C PRO A 322 27.53 -21.46 17.35
N ALA A 323 27.10 -22.72 17.40
CA ALA A 323 26.61 -23.44 16.23
C ALA A 323 25.32 -22.82 15.64
N LEU A 324 24.40 -22.37 16.51
CA LEU A 324 23.18 -21.67 16.10
C LEU A 324 23.53 -20.29 15.51
N THR A 325 24.43 -19.56 16.17
CA THR A 325 24.90 -18.24 15.74
C THR A 325 25.55 -18.29 14.37
N GLU A 326 26.38 -19.30 14.11
CA GLU A 326 26.98 -19.52 12.80
C GLU A 326 25.94 -19.85 11.73
N ALA A 327 24.95 -20.68 12.04
CA ALA A 327 23.86 -20.99 11.11
C ALA A 327 23.02 -19.75 10.79
N PHE A 328 22.69 -18.95 11.80
CA PHE A 328 21.88 -17.73 11.66
C PHE A 328 22.62 -16.65 10.85
N THR A 329 23.90 -16.44 11.13
CA THR A 329 24.73 -15.42 10.48
C THR A 329 25.41 -15.92 9.19
N LYS A 330 25.10 -17.11 8.68
CA LYS A 330 25.79 -17.69 7.51
C LYS A 330 25.76 -16.78 6.27
N THR A 331 24.61 -16.17 5.99
CA THR A 331 24.44 -15.16 4.91
C THR A 331 24.84 -13.75 5.35
N THR A 332 24.90 -13.59 6.68
CA THR A 332 25.25 -12.50 7.60
C THR A 332 26.70 -12.12 7.82
N LYS A 333 27.65 -13.03 7.57
CA LYS A 333 29.03 -12.85 8.03
C LYS A 333 29.62 -11.57 7.43
N ASP A 334 30.06 -10.69 8.31
CA ASP A 334 30.96 -9.59 8.03
C ASP A 334 32.16 -9.85 8.94
N GLY A 335 33.35 -10.00 8.36
CA GLY A 335 34.55 -10.44 9.11
C GLY A 335 35.01 -9.46 10.18
N ASN A 336 34.43 -8.26 10.20
CA ASN A 336 34.79 -7.17 11.08
C ASN A 336 34.02 -7.18 12.41
N HIS A 337 32.94 -7.95 12.53
CA HIS A 337 32.04 -7.89 13.68
C HIS A 337 31.77 -9.26 14.31
N SER A 338 31.45 -9.24 15.60
CA SER A 338 31.15 -10.47 16.33
C SER A 338 29.87 -11.13 15.77
N PRO A 339 29.87 -12.45 15.49
CA PRO A 339 28.67 -13.13 14.98
C PRO A 339 27.49 -13.10 15.95
N HIS A 340 27.75 -13.13 17.26
CA HIS A 340 26.70 -13.11 18.28
C HIS A 340 26.07 -11.72 18.42
N ALA A 341 26.86 -10.64 18.35
CA ALA A 341 26.33 -9.27 18.32
C ALA A 341 25.50 -9.02 17.06
N THR A 342 25.95 -9.52 15.90
CA THR A 342 25.18 -9.44 14.64
C THR A 342 23.83 -10.16 14.76
N ALA A 343 23.81 -11.33 15.39
CA ALA A 343 22.58 -12.09 15.61
C ALA A 343 21.64 -11.38 16.59
N ALA A 344 22.16 -10.82 17.69
CA ALA A 344 21.37 -10.07 18.67
C ALA A 344 20.71 -8.83 18.05
N TRP A 345 21.47 -8.02 17.31
CA TRP A 345 20.93 -6.86 16.59
C TRP A 345 19.85 -7.25 15.58
N ALA A 346 20.04 -8.35 14.83
CA ALA A 346 19.04 -8.81 13.88
C ALA A 346 17.72 -9.20 14.58
N MET A 347 17.78 -9.81 15.78
CA MET A 347 16.60 -10.15 16.55
C MET A 347 15.91 -8.92 17.16
N ILE A 348 16.66 -7.93 17.64
CA ILE A 348 16.10 -6.64 18.06
C ILE A 348 15.40 -5.94 16.91
N ILE A 349 16.04 -5.85 15.74
CA ILE A 349 15.45 -5.22 14.55
C ILE A 349 14.19 -5.97 14.11
N ASN A 350 14.20 -7.31 14.11
CA ASN A 350 13.01 -8.11 13.78
C ASN A 350 11.87 -7.85 14.78
N THR A 351 12.19 -7.68 16.07
CA THR A 351 11.23 -7.33 17.12
C THR A 351 10.64 -5.94 16.88
N ILE A 352 11.48 -4.94 16.58
CA ILE A 352 11.03 -3.58 16.28
C ILE A 352 10.14 -3.56 15.02
N TYR A 353 10.49 -4.32 13.98
CA TYR A 353 9.64 -4.47 12.79
C TYR A 353 8.25 -5.03 13.10
N ASN A 354 8.11 -5.82 14.16
CA ASN A 354 6.84 -6.41 14.56
C ASN A 354 6.03 -5.53 15.54
N LEU A 355 6.56 -4.41 16.03
CA LEU A 355 5.82 -3.51 16.91
C LEU A 355 4.60 -2.91 16.21
N ASP A 356 3.58 -2.50 16.97
CA ASP A 356 2.39 -1.83 16.40
C ASP A 356 2.76 -0.51 15.72
N ILE A 357 3.63 0.28 16.37
CA ILE A 357 4.06 1.58 15.87
C ILE A 357 4.70 1.52 14.48
N THR A 358 5.43 0.45 14.17
CA THR A 358 6.12 0.29 12.89
C THR A 358 5.15 0.06 11.72
N LYS A 359 3.99 -0.57 11.99
CA LYS A 359 3.00 -0.93 10.97
C LYS A 359 1.77 -0.02 10.98
N THR A 360 1.76 1.01 11.81
CA THR A 360 0.60 1.85 12.04
C THR A 360 0.94 3.31 11.79
N ARG A 361 0.16 3.99 10.94
CA ARG A 361 0.17 5.45 10.91
C ARG A 361 -0.37 5.91 12.26
N SER A 362 0.39 6.74 13.00
CA SER A 362 0.03 7.26 14.31
C SER A 362 0.51 8.69 14.51
#